data_AF-A0A1V6Y312-F1
#
_entry.id   AF-A0A1V6Y312-F1
#
_cell.length_a   1.000
_cell.length_b   1.000
_cell.length_c   1.000
_cell.angle_alpha   90.00
_cell.angle_beta   90.00
_cell.angle_gamma   90.00
#
_symmetry.space_group_name_H-M   'P 1'
#
loop_
_entity.id
_entity.type
_entity.pdbx_description
1 polymer ?
#
loop_
_entity_poly.entity_id
_entity_poly.type
_entity_poly.pdbx_seq_one_letter_code
_entity_poly.pdbx_strand_id
1 'polypeptide(L)'
;MNTLANHGFLPHDGRNITRANLIDALGQALNFNGTLGSLMFDMGVVANPKPNATVFTLTTSLPGLSFGSTHRDTFFLSHELAIGQLFADQICSRDDLNRHNVLEHDASLSRSDAFFGDNHAFNATIFEETKAYWTGPILDPDMLANSKVARQINSKAHNPTYTFSANTEQFSLGEVAAPVIAFGDIQTGTVNRSLVEYFFENERLPTDLGWKRPANVTTLQDILSVTQMIKKASNLITPSEPSRGAGARQQGSQVNLHG
;
A
#
# COMPACT_ATOMS: atom_id res chain seq x y z
N MET A 1 -3.89 -5.79 10.68
CA MET A 1 -3.40 -5.93 12.04
C MET A 1 -4.40 -5.29 12.97
N ASN A 2 -4.63 -3.97 12.97
CA ASN A 2 -5.68 -3.36 13.80
C ASN A 2 -7.05 -4.00 13.55
N THR A 3 -7.47 -4.06 12.29
CA THR A 3 -8.70 -4.75 11.89
C THR A 3 -8.74 -6.23 12.30
N LEU A 4 -7.61 -6.95 12.16
CA LEU A 4 -7.55 -8.36 12.53
C LEU A 4 -7.65 -8.56 14.06
N ALA A 5 -7.03 -7.68 14.85
CA ALA A 5 -7.15 -7.65 16.29
C ALA A 5 -8.57 -7.23 16.74
N ASN A 6 -9.16 -6.23 16.12
CA ASN A 6 -10.53 -5.76 16.39
C ASN A 6 -11.59 -6.84 16.11
N HIS A 7 -11.34 -7.72 15.15
CA HIS A 7 -12.19 -8.86 14.82
C HIS A 7 -11.81 -10.17 15.54
N GLY A 8 -10.80 -10.14 16.42
CA GLY A 8 -10.39 -11.31 17.22
C GLY A 8 -9.61 -12.39 16.47
N PHE A 9 -9.16 -12.11 15.23
CA PHE A 9 -8.25 -12.99 14.49
C PHE A 9 -6.83 -12.96 15.08
N LEU A 10 -6.44 -11.82 15.62
CA LEU A 10 -5.22 -11.64 16.40
C LEU A 10 -5.57 -11.34 17.86
N PRO A 11 -4.62 -11.47 18.80
CA PRO A 11 -4.81 -10.99 20.16
C PRO A 11 -5.40 -9.57 20.15
N HIS A 12 -6.50 -9.34 20.87
CA HIS A 12 -7.18 -8.04 20.90
C HIS A 12 -6.28 -6.93 21.44
N ASP A 13 -5.40 -7.28 22.37
CA ASP A 13 -4.39 -6.36 22.86
C ASP A 13 -3.29 -6.13 21.82
N GLY A 14 -3.18 -6.92 20.76
CA GLY A 14 -2.17 -6.78 19.72
C GLY A 14 -0.77 -7.21 20.15
N ARG A 15 -0.61 -7.90 21.29
CA ARG A 15 0.70 -8.29 21.82
C ARG A 15 1.10 -9.70 21.39
N ASN A 16 2.41 -9.97 21.40
CA ASN A 16 2.99 -11.30 21.21
C ASN A 16 2.50 -12.01 19.94
N ILE A 17 2.44 -11.28 18.83
CA ILE A 17 2.04 -11.85 17.55
C ILE A 17 3.16 -12.78 17.08
N THR A 18 2.85 -14.07 17.00
CA THR A 18 3.75 -15.10 16.49
C THR A 18 3.52 -15.31 15.00
N ARG A 19 4.48 -15.96 14.32
CA ARG A 19 4.32 -16.35 12.91
C ARG A 19 3.09 -17.20 12.68
N ALA A 20 2.87 -18.20 13.54
CA ALA A 20 1.75 -19.12 13.42
C ALA A 20 0.41 -18.36 13.54
N ASN A 21 0.29 -17.50 14.55
CA ASN A 21 -0.93 -16.70 14.76
C ASN A 21 -1.18 -15.74 13.58
N LEU A 22 -0.14 -15.12 13.02
CA LEU A 22 -0.31 -14.23 11.88
C LEU A 22 -0.74 -14.98 10.62
N ILE A 23 -0.10 -16.10 10.31
CA ILE A 23 -0.46 -16.95 9.16
C ILE A 23 -1.93 -17.39 9.28
N ASP A 24 -2.32 -17.87 10.45
CA ASP A 24 -3.68 -18.32 10.72
C ASP A 24 -4.70 -17.16 10.59
N ALA A 25 -4.41 -16.01 11.20
CA ALA A 25 -5.27 -14.82 11.11
C ALA A 25 -5.47 -14.34 9.66
N LEU A 26 -4.40 -14.25 8.87
CA LEU A 26 -4.46 -13.82 7.47
C LEU A 26 -5.17 -14.86 6.59
N GLY A 27 -4.94 -16.15 6.84
CA GLY A 27 -5.64 -17.24 6.19
C GLY A 27 -7.14 -17.19 6.48
N GLN A 28 -7.53 -17.03 7.73
CA GLN A 28 -8.93 -16.98 8.13
C GLN A 28 -9.64 -15.72 7.66
N ALA A 29 -9.03 -14.54 7.77
CA ALA A 29 -9.69 -13.28 7.45
C ALA A 29 -9.68 -12.94 5.95
N LEU A 30 -8.58 -13.19 5.25
CA LEU A 30 -8.33 -12.68 3.89
C LEU A 30 -8.01 -13.79 2.87
N ASN A 31 -7.98 -15.06 3.29
CA ASN A 31 -7.62 -16.20 2.43
C ASN A 31 -6.20 -16.17 1.88
N PHE A 32 -5.27 -15.58 2.63
CA PHE A 32 -3.86 -15.57 2.24
C PHE A 32 -3.24 -16.95 2.43
N ASN A 33 -2.38 -17.37 1.50
CA ASN A 33 -1.65 -18.62 1.67
C ASN A 33 -0.58 -18.52 2.78
N GLY A 34 -0.13 -19.67 3.28
CA GLY A 34 0.84 -19.71 4.38
C GLY A 34 2.18 -19.05 4.05
N THR A 35 2.65 -19.15 2.80
CA THR A 35 3.89 -18.53 2.35
C THR A 35 3.81 -17.01 2.44
N LEU A 36 2.70 -16.43 1.98
CA LEU A 36 2.44 -15.00 2.06
C LEU A 36 2.31 -14.54 3.51
N GLY A 37 1.55 -15.27 4.33
CA GLY A 37 1.45 -14.95 5.76
C GLY A 37 2.80 -15.03 6.50
N SER A 38 3.64 -16.00 6.13
CA SER A 38 5.00 -16.15 6.67
C SER A 38 5.88 -14.97 6.28
N LEU A 39 5.82 -14.56 5.02
CA LEU A 39 6.57 -13.43 4.51
C LEU A 39 6.14 -12.11 5.19
N MET A 40 4.84 -11.92 5.43
CA MET A 40 4.33 -10.78 6.19
C MET A 40 4.84 -10.78 7.64
N PHE A 41 4.98 -11.97 8.26
CA PHE A 41 5.59 -12.08 9.59
C PHE A 41 7.06 -11.66 9.59
N ASP A 42 7.84 -12.12 8.61
CA ASP A 42 9.27 -11.79 8.49
C ASP A 42 9.51 -10.28 8.40
N MET A 43 8.56 -9.53 7.84
CA MET A 43 8.62 -8.07 7.83
C MET A 43 8.23 -7.42 9.15
N GLY A 44 7.13 -7.88 9.77
CA GLY A 44 6.67 -7.34 11.04
C GLY A 44 7.69 -7.54 12.17
N VAL A 45 8.43 -8.66 12.15
CA VAL A 45 9.39 -8.99 13.21
C VAL A 45 10.67 -8.15 13.16
N VAL A 46 11.06 -7.60 12.00
CA VAL A 46 12.22 -6.66 11.87
C VAL A 46 12.04 -5.40 12.71
N ALA A 47 10.78 -5.05 12.95
CA ALA A 47 10.40 -3.88 13.69
C ALA A 47 10.70 -4.05 15.20
N ASN A 48 10.68 -5.31 15.68
CA ASN A 48 11.09 -5.66 17.04
C ASN A 48 12.61 -5.49 17.19
N PRO A 49 13.09 -4.59 18.07
CA PRO A 49 14.51 -4.29 18.21
C PRO A 49 15.33 -5.44 18.83
N LYS A 50 14.69 -6.48 19.35
CA LYS A 50 15.38 -7.62 19.96
C LYS A 50 16.04 -8.49 18.87
N PRO A 51 17.35 -8.76 18.97
CA PRO A 51 18.00 -9.73 18.09
C PRO A 51 17.30 -11.09 18.15
N ASN A 52 17.09 -11.73 16.99
CA ASN A 52 16.41 -13.01 16.86
C ASN A 52 14.98 -13.02 17.43
N ALA A 53 14.27 -11.90 17.38
CA ALA A 53 12.86 -11.83 17.76
C ALA A 53 12.04 -12.88 16.99
N THR A 54 11.17 -13.58 17.71
CA THR A 54 10.23 -14.57 17.17
C THR A 54 8.78 -14.13 17.32
N VAL A 55 8.57 -12.90 17.78
CA VAL A 55 7.27 -12.24 17.95
C VAL A 55 7.42 -10.75 17.68
N PHE A 56 6.35 -10.08 17.31
CA PHE A 56 6.25 -8.62 17.34
C PHE A 56 4.95 -8.18 18.02
N THR A 57 4.87 -6.91 18.42
CA THR A 57 3.73 -6.38 19.17
C THR A 57 3.21 -5.08 18.58
N LEU A 58 1.88 -4.90 18.64
CA LEU A 58 1.11 -3.76 18.20
C LEU A 58 0.78 -2.74 19.34
N THR A 59 1.55 -2.65 20.45
CA THR A 59 1.13 -1.82 21.62
C THR A 59 2.16 -0.95 22.30
N THR A 60 1.66 0.23 22.72
CA THR A 60 2.19 1.25 23.64
C THR A 60 2.74 0.70 24.95
N SER A 61 4.06 0.75 25.11
CA SER A 61 4.77 1.44 26.20
C SER A 61 6.16 0.84 26.45
N LEU A 62 7.22 1.53 26.02
CA LEU A 62 8.46 1.65 26.78
C LEU A 62 9.00 3.09 26.65
N PRO A 63 9.30 3.79 27.76
CA PRO A 63 9.87 5.13 27.69
C PRO A 63 11.35 5.05 27.30
N GLY A 64 11.70 5.76 26.22
CA GLY A 64 13.04 6.30 25.99
C GLY A 64 14.11 5.30 25.56
N LEU A 65 14.29 5.14 24.25
CA LEU A 65 15.59 4.78 23.66
C LEU A 65 15.77 5.52 22.32
N SER A 66 16.56 6.59 22.35
CA SER A 66 17.16 7.18 21.15
C SER A 66 18.42 6.36 20.83
N PHE A 67 18.51 5.83 19.61
CA PHE A 67 19.77 5.29 19.08
C PHE A 67 20.16 6.08 17.83
N GLY A 68 21.35 6.65 17.90
CA GLY A 68 21.98 7.37 16.80
C GLY A 68 22.21 6.48 15.59
N SER A 69 22.17 7.12 14.44
CA SER A 69 22.51 6.58 13.12
C SER A 69 23.89 5.92 13.12
N THR A 70 23.96 4.59 13.15
CA THR A 70 25.10 3.82 12.59
C THR A 70 24.84 2.31 12.61
N HIS A 71 24.77 1.69 11.43
CA HIS A 71 25.31 0.38 11.00
C HIS A 71 24.52 -0.10 9.76
N ARG A 72 24.96 0.26 8.56
CA ARG A 72 25.89 -0.48 7.67
C ARG A 72 25.27 -1.71 6.99
N ASP A 73 24.87 -1.49 5.74
CA ASP A 73 25.14 -2.33 4.56
C ASP A 73 25.25 -3.85 4.76
N THR A 74 24.15 -4.57 4.52
CA THR A 74 24.20 -5.87 3.87
C THR A 74 23.17 -5.96 2.77
N PHE A 75 23.67 -5.79 1.56
CA PHE A 75 23.01 -5.97 0.28
C PHE A 75 22.72 -7.47 0.06
N PHE A 76 21.45 -7.87 0.07
CA PHE A 76 21.01 -9.16 -0.48
C PHE A 76 19.81 -8.91 -1.40
N LEU A 77 20.13 -8.81 -2.69
CA LEU A 77 19.20 -8.78 -3.82
C LEU A 77 18.60 -10.17 -4.02
N SER A 78 17.31 -10.34 -3.74
CA SER A 78 16.46 -11.26 -4.50
C SER A 78 15.05 -10.68 -4.58
N HIS A 79 14.41 -10.86 -5.74
CA HIS A 79 13.09 -10.34 -6.04
C HIS A 79 12.00 -10.83 -5.08
N GLU A 80 12.29 -11.82 -4.22
CA GLU A 80 11.38 -12.39 -3.22
C GLU A 80 11.34 -11.58 -1.90
N LEU A 81 12.41 -10.88 -1.53
CA LEU A 81 12.45 -10.00 -0.34
C LEU A 81 11.66 -8.70 -0.56
N ALA A 82 11.70 -8.15 -1.78
CA ALA A 82 10.97 -6.94 -2.14
C ALA A 82 9.43 -7.09 -2.09
N ILE A 83 8.94 -8.33 -2.11
CA ILE A 83 7.50 -8.64 -2.12
C ILE A 83 6.94 -8.73 -0.71
N GLY A 84 7.76 -9.14 0.26
CA GLY A 84 7.34 -9.17 1.66
C GLY A 84 7.13 -7.79 2.23
N GLN A 85 7.93 -6.84 1.74
CA GLN A 85 7.91 -5.43 2.11
C GLN A 85 6.54 -4.76 1.88
N LEU A 86 5.71 -5.24 0.96
CA LEU A 86 4.52 -4.56 0.45
C LEU A 86 3.34 -4.29 1.44
N PHE A 87 3.28 -4.77 2.69
CA PHE A 87 2.02 -4.72 3.47
C PHE A 87 2.10 -4.19 4.91
N ALA A 88 3.22 -3.61 5.32
CA ALA A 88 3.44 -3.31 6.73
C ALA A 88 2.69 -2.08 7.26
N ASP A 89 2.27 -1.12 6.43
CA ASP A 89 1.89 0.21 6.93
C ASP A 89 0.40 0.57 6.76
N GLN A 90 -0.32 -0.07 5.84
CA GLN A 90 -1.76 0.19 5.66
C GLN A 90 -2.66 -0.64 6.60
N ILE A 91 -2.07 -1.65 7.24
CA ILE A 91 -2.77 -2.69 8.00
C ILE A 91 -2.40 -2.60 9.49
N CYS A 92 -1.44 -1.77 9.87
CA CYS A 92 -0.81 -1.81 11.18
C CYS A 92 -0.86 -0.47 11.89
N SER A 93 -1.28 -0.45 13.15
CA SER A 93 -0.70 0.49 14.09
C SER A 93 -0.01 -0.27 15.21
N ARG A 94 1.21 0.21 15.52
CA ARG A 94 1.73 0.49 16.87
C ARG A 94 2.96 -0.28 17.38
N ASP A 95 3.83 0.49 18.02
CA ASP A 95 5.13 0.27 18.68
C ASP A 95 6.31 -0.26 17.85
N ASP A 96 6.38 -1.56 17.53
CA ASP A 96 7.53 -2.05 16.76
C ASP A 96 7.55 -1.40 15.35
N LEU A 97 6.37 -1.31 14.73
CA LEU A 97 6.16 -0.85 13.36
C LEU A 97 6.18 0.69 13.20
N ASN A 98 5.98 1.43 14.30
CA ASN A 98 5.98 2.91 14.33
C ASN A 98 7.39 3.51 14.33
N ARG A 99 8.43 2.67 14.23
CA ARG A 99 9.80 3.15 14.13
C ARG A 99 9.97 3.82 12.77
N HIS A 100 10.04 5.15 12.82
CA HIS A 100 10.25 5.98 11.64
C HIS A 100 11.45 5.49 10.82
N ASN A 101 11.21 5.25 9.53
CA ASN A 101 12.16 4.67 8.57
C ASN A 101 12.53 3.19 8.76
N VAL A 102 11.78 2.42 9.56
CA VAL A 102 11.88 0.96 9.58
C VAL A 102 10.74 0.36 8.78
N LEU A 103 9.50 0.77 9.09
CA LEU A 103 8.29 0.44 8.33
C LEU A 103 7.42 1.68 8.15
N GLU A 104 7.21 2.47 9.21
CA GLU A 104 6.55 3.79 9.11
C GLU A 104 7.32 4.77 8.22
N HIS A 105 6.58 5.48 7.37
CA HIS A 105 7.15 6.45 6.44
C HIS A 105 6.26 7.67 6.15
N ASP A 106 6.90 8.74 5.65
CA ASP A 106 6.25 9.97 5.19
C ASP A 106 5.31 9.72 3.99
N ALA A 107 4.41 10.68 3.74
CA ALA A 107 3.43 10.62 2.63
C ALA A 107 2.43 9.45 2.75
N SER A 108 2.06 9.08 3.98
CA SER A 108 0.96 8.16 4.26
C SER A 108 -0.38 8.62 3.65
N LEU A 109 -1.26 7.67 3.30
CA LEU A 109 -2.58 7.98 2.72
C LEU A 109 -3.57 8.58 3.73
N SER A 110 -3.40 8.32 5.03
CA SER A 110 -4.39 8.70 6.06
C SER A 110 -3.77 9.07 7.41
N ARG A 111 -2.44 9.26 7.48
CA ARG A 111 -1.72 9.63 8.71
C ARG A 111 -0.80 10.81 8.44
N SER A 112 -0.53 11.58 9.49
CA SER A 112 0.43 12.69 9.42
C SER A 112 1.85 12.14 9.30
N ASP A 113 2.74 12.93 8.72
CA ASP A 113 4.17 12.61 8.77
C ASP A 113 4.67 12.82 10.21
N ALA A 114 5.66 12.02 10.64
CA ALA A 114 6.24 12.09 11.98
C ALA A 114 6.70 13.50 12.39
N PHE A 115 7.14 14.31 11.42
CA PHE A 115 7.54 15.70 11.63
C PHE A 115 6.45 16.56 12.29
N PHE A 116 5.17 16.31 11.96
CA PHE A 116 4.03 17.10 12.46
C PHE A 116 3.44 16.57 13.76
N GLY A 117 3.98 15.47 14.31
CA GLY A 117 3.54 14.87 15.57
C GLY A 117 2.94 13.49 15.40
N ASP A 118 1.61 13.37 15.46
CA ASP A 118 0.92 12.08 15.46
C ASP A 118 0.89 11.44 14.06
N ASN A 119 1.75 10.43 13.88
CA ASN A 119 1.91 9.68 12.63
C ASN A 119 1.18 8.33 12.58
N HIS A 120 0.35 8.01 13.57
CA HIS A 120 -0.26 6.69 13.68
C HIS A 120 -1.78 6.74 13.82
N ALA A 121 -2.34 7.80 14.40
CA ALA A 121 -3.78 7.99 14.39
C ALA A 121 -4.29 8.30 12.98
N PHE A 122 -5.47 7.77 12.67
CA PHE A 122 -6.20 8.15 11.47
C PHE A 122 -6.44 9.67 11.45
N ASN A 123 -6.10 10.31 10.34
CA ASN A 123 -6.26 11.73 10.10
C ASN A 123 -7.22 11.95 8.92
N ALA A 124 -8.45 12.37 9.24
CA ALA A 124 -9.50 12.58 8.25
C ALA A 124 -9.12 13.62 7.20
N THR A 125 -8.48 14.74 7.59
CA THR A 125 -8.07 15.78 6.65
C THR A 125 -7.09 15.26 5.61
N ILE A 126 -6.09 14.48 6.04
CA ILE A 126 -5.12 13.87 5.13
C ILE A 126 -5.80 12.84 4.23
N PHE A 127 -6.73 12.06 4.78
CA PHE A 127 -7.46 11.09 3.99
C PHE A 127 -8.36 11.76 2.93
N GLU A 128 -8.94 12.93 3.22
CA GLU A 128 -9.65 13.72 2.21
C GLU A 128 -8.73 14.18 1.06
N GLU A 129 -7.48 14.56 1.34
CA GLU A 129 -6.50 14.87 0.28
C GLU A 129 -6.27 13.66 -0.64
N THR A 130 -6.18 12.46 -0.07
CA THR A 130 -6.08 11.22 -0.84
C THR A 130 -7.35 10.97 -1.67
N LYS A 131 -8.53 11.11 -1.05
CA LYS A 131 -9.83 10.89 -1.72
C LYS A 131 -10.11 11.87 -2.86
N ALA A 132 -9.46 13.03 -2.89
CA ALA A 132 -9.59 14.00 -3.97
C ALA A 132 -9.19 13.42 -5.36
N TYR A 133 -8.37 12.37 -5.38
CA TYR A 133 -7.92 11.70 -6.61
C TYR A 133 -8.75 10.46 -6.98
N TRP A 134 -9.75 10.11 -6.17
CA TRP A 134 -10.65 8.97 -6.38
C TRP A 134 -11.89 9.42 -7.14
N THR A 135 -11.75 9.69 -8.44
CA THR A 135 -12.75 10.40 -9.25
C THR A 135 -13.99 9.58 -9.61
N GLY A 136 -14.06 8.30 -9.21
CA GLY A 136 -15.19 7.41 -9.46
C GLY A 136 -15.52 6.46 -8.31
N PRO A 137 -16.64 5.70 -8.42
CA PRO A 137 -17.07 4.74 -7.40
C PRO A 137 -16.23 3.46 -7.38
N ILE A 138 -15.54 3.16 -8.48
CA ILE A 138 -14.57 2.07 -8.60
C ILE A 138 -13.20 2.72 -8.78
N LEU A 139 -12.31 2.48 -7.82
CA LEU A 139 -10.93 2.95 -7.86
C LEU A 139 -10.16 2.05 -8.81
N ASP A 140 -9.49 2.66 -9.79
CA ASP A 140 -8.57 1.98 -10.70
C ASP A 140 -7.10 2.26 -10.32
N PRO A 141 -6.13 1.60 -10.97
CA PRO A 141 -4.71 1.82 -10.67
C PRO A 141 -4.26 3.28 -10.82
N ASP A 142 -4.85 4.05 -11.75
CA ASP A 142 -4.50 5.45 -11.97
C ASP A 142 -4.98 6.33 -10.81
N MET A 143 -6.23 6.18 -10.36
CA MET A 143 -6.75 6.91 -9.19
C MET A 143 -5.92 6.63 -7.93
N LEU A 144 -5.58 5.36 -7.71
CA LEU A 144 -4.77 4.90 -6.59
C LEU A 144 -3.35 5.48 -6.66
N ALA A 145 -2.67 5.37 -7.81
CA ALA A 145 -1.33 5.90 -8.01
C ALA A 145 -1.29 7.44 -7.88
N ASN A 146 -2.25 8.15 -8.49
CA ASN A 146 -2.36 9.60 -8.41
C ASN A 146 -2.52 10.08 -6.97
N SER A 147 -3.35 9.39 -6.18
CA SER A 147 -3.51 9.72 -4.76
C SER A 147 -2.20 9.60 -3.97
N LYS A 148 -1.38 8.58 -4.26
CA LYS A 148 -0.08 8.39 -3.61
C LYS A 148 0.94 9.44 -4.05
N VAL A 149 1.02 9.72 -5.35
CA VAL A 149 1.91 10.76 -5.90
C VAL A 149 1.56 12.13 -5.30
N ALA A 150 0.27 12.44 -5.17
CA ALA A 150 -0.18 13.68 -4.55
C ALA A 150 0.25 13.80 -3.08
N ARG A 151 0.10 12.73 -2.30
CA ARG A 151 0.59 12.68 -0.90
C ARG A 151 2.10 12.87 -0.82
N GLN A 152 2.87 12.28 -1.73
CA GLN A 152 4.33 12.48 -1.81
C GLN A 152 4.69 13.94 -2.12
N ILE A 153 3.98 14.56 -3.07
CA ILE A 153 4.19 15.97 -3.42
C ILE A 153 3.86 16.88 -2.24
N ASN A 154 2.71 16.68 -1.61
CA ASN A 154 2.26 17.46 -0.45
C ASN A 154 3.26 17.35 0.72
N SER A 155 3.63 16.11 1.07
CA SER A 155 4.61 15.83 2.12
C SER A 155 5.96 16.47 1.81
N LYS A 156 6.53 16.23 0.62
CA LYS A 156 7.81 16.83 0.20
C LYS A 156 7.80 18.37 0.20
N ALA A 157 6.66 18.99 -0.11
CA ALA A 157 6.54 20.44 -0.17
C ALA A 157 6.49 21.10 1.22
N HIS A 158 5.93 20.42 2.23
CA HIS A 158 5.61 21.03 3.53
C HIS A 158 6.37 20.41 4.72
N ASN A 159 6.87 19.18 4.60
CA ASN A 159 7.68 18.51 5.61
C ASN A 159 9.18 18.80 5.32
N PRO A 160 9.86 19.65 6.12
CA PRO A 160 11.27 19.99 5.91
C PRO A 160 12.22 18.83 6.17
N THR A 161 11.74 17.73 6.77
CA THR A 161 12.50 16.50 7.03
C THR A 161 12.04 15.34 6.14
N TYR A 162 11.31 15.62 5.06
CA TYR A 162 10.78 14.60 4.16
C TYR A 162 11.82 13.56 3.75
N THR A 163 11.51 12.30 3.99
CA THR A 163 12.30 11.14 3.59
C THR A 163 11.43 10.11 2.91
N PHE A 164 11.81 9.73 1.68
CA PHE A 164 11.10 8.71 0.92
C PHE A 164 12.08 8.00 -0.01
N SER A 165 12.61 6.88 0.48
CA SER A 165 13.63 6.11 -0.24
C SER A 165 13.03 5.19 -1.31
N ALA A 166 13.87 4.60 -2.17
CA ALA A 166 13.43 3.60 -3.13
C ALA A 166 12.81 2.35 -2.46
N ASN A 167 13.28 2.01 -1.25
CA ASN A 167 12.67 0.93 -0.47
C ASN A 167 11.28 1.38 0.02
N THR A 168 11.18 2.58 0.59
CA THR A 168 9.91 3.23 1.01
C THR A 168 8.88 3.27 -0.12
N GLU A 169 9.32 3.50 -1.35
CA GLU A 169 8.43 3.46 -2.51
C GLU A 169 7.84 2.08 -2.75
N GLN A 170 8.65 1.02 -2.68
CA GLN A 170 8.15 -0.34 -2.82
C GLN A 170 7.13 -0.66 -1.72
N PHE A 171 7.47 -0.37 -0.46
CA PHE A 171 6.56 -0.48 0.69
C PHE A 171 5.21 0.17 0.40
N SER A 172 5.25 1.44 0.03
CA SER A 172 4.02 2.20 -0.09
C SER A 172 3.17 1.85 -1.31
N LEU A 173 3.77 1.35 -2.39
CA LEU A 173 2.98 0.82 -3.51
C LEU A 173 2.20 -0.43 -3.12
N GLY A 174 2.72 -1.24 -2.21
CA GLY A 174 2.00 -2.40 -1.68
C GLY A 174 0.84 -2.01 -0.76
N GLU A 175 1.01 -0.95 0.04
CA GLU A 175 -0.08 -0.37 0.85
C GLU A 175 -1.23 0.17 0.01
N VAL A 176 -0.90 0.79 -1.12
CA VAL A 176 -1.89 1.27 -2.09
C VAL A 176 -2.59 0.10 -2.78
N ALA A 177 -1.89 -1.03 -2.97
CA ALA A 177 -2.46 -2.27 -3.51
C ALA A 177 -3.33 -3.03 -2.50
N ALA A 178 -3.10 -2.89 -1.19
CA ALA A 178 -3.76 -3.70 -0.17
C ALA A 178 -5.29 -3.68 -0.20
N PRO A 179 -5.98 -2.54 -0.41
CA PRO A 179 -7.44 -2.53 -0.52
C PRO A 179 -7.94 -3.30 -1.75
N VAL A 180 -7.20 -3.29 -2.86
CA VAL A 180 -7.54 -4.09 -4.05
C VAL A 180 -7.39 -5.58 -3.75
N ILE A 181 -6.30 -5.97 -3.09
CA ILE A 181 -6.05 -7.38 -2.73
C ILE A 181 -7.09 -7.91 -1.74
N ALA A 182 -7.51 -7.09 -0.77
CA ALA A 182 -8.44 -7.50 0.27
C ALA A 182 -9.91 -7.43 -0.18
N PHE A 183 -10.29 -6.41 -0.95
CA PHE A 183 -11.69 -6.05 -1.19
C PHE A 183 -12.08 -5.93 -2.66
N GLY A 184 -11.10 -5.99 -3.57
CA GLY A 184 -11.28 -5.66 -4.98
C GLY A 184 -11.12 -6.84 -5.94
N ASP A 185 -10.92 -6.48 -7.21
CA ASP A 185 -10.57 -7.38 -8.30
C ASP A 185 -9.08 -7.24 -8.62
N ILE A 186 -8.34 -8.30 -8.30
CA ILE A 186 -6.90 -8.42 -8.49
C ILE A 186 -6.53 -8.37 -9.99
N GLN A 187 -7.37 -8.91 -10.88
CA GLN A 187 -7.05 -9.01 -12.30
C GLN A 187 -7.07 -7.64 -12.98
N THR A 188 -7.98 -6.77 -12.55
CA THR A 188 -8.13 -5.42 -13.09
C THR A 188 -7.44 -4.36 -12.24
N GLY A 189 -6.98 -4.71 -11.03
CA GLY A 189 -6.38 -3.77 -10.10
C GLY A 189 -7.40 -2.77 -9.53
N THR A 190 -8.68 -3.15 -9.48
CA THR A 190 -9.77 -2.24 -9.13
C THR A 190 -10.42 -2.57 -7.79
N VAL A 191 -11.00 -1.58 -7.11
CA VAL A 191 -11.71 -1.78 -5.84
C VAL A 191 -12.87 -0.81 -5.68
N ASN A 192 -13.97 -1.23 -5.06
CA ASN A 192 -15.06 -0.33 -4.75
C ASN A 192 -14.63 0.69 -3.68
N ARG A 193 -14.71 1.98 -4.02
CA ARG A 193 -14.31 3.12 -3.19
C ARG A 193 -14.91 3.05 -1.78
N SER A 194 -16.20 2.73 -1.66
CA SER A 194 -16.90 2.71 -0.38
C SER A 194 -16.37 1.64 0.59
N LEU A 195 -15.83 0.53 0.06
CA LEU A 195 -15.17 -0.50 0.89
C LEU A 195 -13.84 0.01 1.45
N VAL A 196 -13.09 0.75 0.63
CA VAL A 196 -11.81 1.36 1.03
C VAL A 196 -12.05 2.44 2.09
N GLU A 197 -12.99 3.35 1.86
CA GLU A 197 -13.35 4.40 2.81
C GLU A 197 -13.77 3.81 4.17
N TYR A 198 -14.69 2.83 4.16
CA TYR A 198 -15.13 2.16 5.38
C TYR A 198 -13.95 1.54 6.13
N PHE A 199 -13.05 0.85 5.41
CA PHE A 199 -11.90 0.19 6.02
C PHE A 199 -10.98 1.18 6.74
N PHE A 200 -10.65 2.31 6.10
CA PHE A 200 -9.77 3.32 6.71
C PHE A 200 -10.45 4.06 7.87
N GLU A 201 -11.71 4.44 7.72
CA GLU A 201 -12.42 5.27 8.70
C GLU A 201 -12.84 4.47 9.95
N ASN A 202 -13.06 3.16 9.82
CA ASN A 202 -13.55 2.31 10.91
C ASN A 202 -12.53 1.30 11.42
N GLU A 203 -11.38 1.16 10.73
CA GLU A 203 -10.39 0.11 10.97
C GLU A 203 -11.02 -1.30 11.10
N ARG A 204 -12.03 -1.58 10.27
CA ARG A 204 -12.88 -2.78 10.31
C ARG A 204 -13.07 -3.40 8.94
N LEU A 205 -13.31 -4.71 8.90
CA LEU A 205 -13.66 -5.39 7.65
C LEU A 205 -15.03 -4.87 7.18
N PRO A 206 -15.23 -4.55 5.88
CA PRO A 206 -16.47 -3.92 5.40
C PRO A 206 -17.68 -4.86 5.28
N THR A 207 -17.87 -5.78 6.24
CA THR A 207 -18.95 -6.79 6.20
C THR A 207 -20.34 -6.16 6.19
N ASP A 208 -20.50 -4.99 6.81
CA ASP A 208 -21.76 -4.22 6.82
C ASP A 208 -22.12 -3.69 5.43
N LEU A 209 -21.12 -3.52 4.56
CA LEU A 209 -21.29 -3.14 3.15
C LEU A 209 -21.44 -4.36 2.23
N GLY A 210 -21.58 -5.56 2.80
CA GLY A 210 -21.73 -6.81 2.06
C GLY A 210 -20.43 -7.42 1.56
N TRP A 211 -19.27 -6.88 1.95
CA TRP A 211 -17.99 -7.52 1.66
C TRP A 211 -17.91 -8.91 2.29
N LYS A 212 -17.29 -9.84 1.57
CA LYS A 212 -17.03 -11.21 2.03
C LYS A 212 -15.57 -11.54 1.79
N ARG A 213 -15.01 -12.37 2.66
CA ARG A 213 -13.68 -12.96 2.52
C ARG A 213 -13.47 -13.48 1.09
N PRO A 214 -12.30 -13.25 0.46
CA PRO A 214 -11.97 -13.79 -0.86
C PRO A 214 -12.18 -15.30 -0.92
N ALA A 215 -12.85 -15.77 -1.97
CA ALA A 215 -13.09 -17.20 -2.20
C ALA A 215 -11.83 -17.93 -2.69
N ASN A 216 -11.05 -17.26 -3.53
CA ASN A 216 -9.79 -17.77 -4.05
C ASN A 216 -8.66 -17.45 -3.07
N VAL A 217 -7.68 -18.35 -2.99
CA VAL A 217 -6.49 -18.16 -2.17
C VAL A 217 -5.66 -17.04 -2.77
N THR A 218 -5.36 -16.02 -1.97
CA THR A 218 -4.47 -14.93 -2.36
C THR A 218 -3.02 -15.36 -2.21
N THR A 219 -2.25 -15.15 -3.27
CA THR A 219 -0.84 -15.52 -3.37
C THR A 219 0.06 -14.29 -3.43
N LEU A 220 1.36 -14.54 -3.34
CA LEU A 220 2.39 -13.52 -3.52
C LEU A 220 2.38 -12.92 -4.93
N GLN A 221 2.02 -13.72 -5.93
CA GLN A 221 2.00 -13.28 -7.33
C GLN A 221 0.85 -12.31 -7.60
N ASP A 222 -0.29 -12.52 -6.93
CA ASP A 222 -1.46 -11.64 -7.04
C ASP A 222 -1.14 -10.23 -6.56
N ILE A 223 -0.48 -10.17 -5.40
CA ILE A 223 0.08 -8.95 -4.81
C ILE A 223 1.00 -8.23 -5.78
N LEU A 224 1.99 -8.95 -6.33
CA LEU A 224 2.94 -8.36 -7.26
C LEU A 224 2.26 -7.79 -8.49
N SER A 225 1.25 -8.48 -9.00
CA SER A 225 0.51 -8.05 -10.18
C SER A 225 -0.13 -6.69 -9.95
N VAL A 226 -0.86 -6.52 -8.84
CA VAL A 226 -1.54 -5.25 -8.52
C VAL A 226 -0.53 -4.15 -8.21
N THR A 227 0.51 -4.42 -7.42
CA THR A 227 1.58 -3.44 -7.15
C THR A 227 2.25 -2.97 -8.43
N GLN A 228 2.50 -3.86 -9.40
CA GLN A 228 3.05 -3.47 -10.69
C GLN A 228 2.09 -2.61 -11.53
N MET A 229 0.79 -2.88 -11.49
CA MET A 229 -0.20 -2.03 -12.16
C MET A 229 -0.15 -0.60 -11.62
N ILE A 230 -0.18 -0.45 -10.29
CA ILE A 230 -0.11 0.87 -9.62
C ILE A 230 1.23 1.55 -9.88
N LYS A 231 2.34 0.80 -9.81
CA LYS A 231 3.68 1.33 -10.12
C LYS A 231 3.79 1.83 -11.55
N LYS A 232 3.14 1.14 -12.50
CA LYS A 232 3.11 1.60 -13.90
C LYS A 232 2.27 2.87 -14.03
N ALA A 233 1.13 2.93 -13.35
CA ALA A 233 0.22 4.08 -13.33
C ALA A 233 0.82 5.33 -12.67
N SER A 234 1.79 5.17 -11.75
CA SER A 234 2.50 6.33 -11.17
C SER A 234 3.48 7.00 -12.14
N ASN A 235 3.80 6.36 -13.27
CA ASN A 235 4.65 6.97 -14.29
C ASN A 235 3.84 7.97 -15.14
N LEU A 236 4.18 9.25 -14.99
CA LEU A 236 3.53 10.34 -15.70
C LEU A 236 4.02 10.54 -17.15
N ILE A 237 5.03 9.77 -17.60
CA ILE A 237 5.59 9.88 -18.95
C ILE A 237 4.73 9.09 -19.95
N THR A 238 4.16 9.80 -20.92
CA THR A 238 3.41 9.19 -22.03
C THR A 238 4.32 8.88 -23.23
N PRO A 239 4.14 7.74 -23.93
CA PRO A 239 4.83 7.49 -25.19
C PRO A 239 4.50 8.57 -26.23
N SER A 240 5.47 8.95 -27.05
CA SER A 240 5.19 9.76 -28.24
C SER A 240 4.39 8.91 -29.24
N GLU A 241 3.23 9.41 -29.70
CA GLU A 241 2.50 8.81 -30.82
C GLU A 241 3.46 8.65 -32.02
N PRO A 242 3.48 7.50 -32.72
CA PRO A 242 4.17 7.41 -34.00
C PRO A 242 3.57 8.49 -34.91
N SER A 243 4.43 9.34 -35.46
CA SER A 243 3.99 10.35 -36.41
C SER A 243 3.19 9.67 -37.52
N ARG A 244 1.90 9.99 -37.63
CA ARG A 244 1.10 9.61 -38.80
C ARG A 244 1.75 10.29 -39.99
N GLY A 245 2.61 9.54 -40.69
CA GLY A 245 3.31 10.01 -41.87
C GLY A 245 2.32 10.63 -42.84
N ALA A 246 2.60 11.87 -43.23
CA ALA A 246 1.94 12.55 -44.32
C ALA A 246 2.02 11.67 -45.59
N GLY A 247 0.93 10.98 -45.90
CA GLY A 247 0.93 9.94 -46.93
C GLY A 247 -0.45 9.60 -47.46
N ALA A 248 -1.21 10.60 -47.91
CA ALA A 248 -2.32 10.39 -48.84
C ALA A 248 -2.65 11.69 -49.60
N ARG A 249 -1.77 12.07 -50.53
CA ARG A 249 -2.11 12.97 -51.63
C ARG A 249 -2.74 12.10 -52.72
N GLN A 250 -4.06 11.90 -52.67
CA GLN A 250 -4.81 11.48 -53.86
C GLN A 250 -5.52 12.71 -54.44
N GLN A 251 -4.93 13.28 -55.49
CA GLN A 251 -5.62 14.15 -56.42
C GLN A 251 -6.69 13.32 -57.13
N GLY A 252 -7.96 13.63 -56.86
CA GLY A 252 -9.09 13.08 -57.59
C GLY A 252 -10.15 14.16 -57.75
N SER A 253 -10.06 14.95 -58.82
CA SER A 253 -11.15 15.75 -59.39
C SER A 253 -10.73 16.28 -60.77
N GLN A 254 -10.76 15.41 -61.78
CA GLN A 254 -10.97 15.87 -63.16
C GLN A 254 -12.46 16.16 -63.31
N VAL A 255 -12.80 17.44 -63.41
CA VAL A 255 -14.13 17.91 -63.80
C VAL A 255 -14.20 17.84 -65.33
N ASN A 256 -15.01 16.93 -65.85
CA ASN A 256 -15.43 16.91 -67.25
C ASN A 256 -16.50 17.99 -67.44
N LEU A 257 -16.21 19.02 -68.24
CA LEU A 257 -17.19 19.95 -68.81
C LEU A 257 -17.29 19.67 -70.31
N HIS A 258 -18.34 18.97 -70.72
CA HIS A 258 -18.88 18.96 -72.09
C HIS A 258 -20.41 18.86 -71.97
N GLY A 259 -21.11 19.83 -72.57
CA GLY A 259 -22.57 19.91 -72.62
C GLY A 259 -23.06 21.33 -72.56
#